data_AF-A0A328B7L2-F1
#
_entry.id   AF-A0A328B7L2-F1
#
_cell.length_a   1.000
_cell.length_b   1.000
_cell.length_c   1.000
_cell.angle_alpha   90.00
_cell.angle_beta   90.00
_cell.angle_gamma   90.00
#
_symmetry.space_group_name_H-M   'P 1'
#
loop_
_entity.id
_entity.type
_entity.pdbx_description
1 polymer ?
#
loop_
_entity_poly.entity_id
_entity_poly.type
_entity_poly.pdbx_seq_one_letter_code
_entity_poly.pdbx_strand_id
1 'polypeptide(L)'
;YTLANNNGANHLHGGLKGFDKVLWQAEPGTSAEGPTLKLRYLSKDGEEGYPGNLQVTVVYTLTTDDALKIEYAATTDKATPVNLTNHAYFNLALGRSQDVLSHQVTLPAARYTVVDAGLIPTGELRPVQGTPFDFTTPHGIGERIAQVPGGYDHNWVLTQADGMHPAATVYEPASGRT
;
A
#
# COMPACT_ATOMS: atom_id res chain seq x y z
N TYR A 1 -12.12 5.14 20.80
CA TYR A 1 -12.87 3.92 20.46
C TYR A 1 -11.94 2.73 20.62
N THR A 2 -12.48 1.51 20.78
CA THR A 2 -11.68 0.28 20.95
C THR A 2 -11.88 -0.60 19.72
N LEU A 3 -10.77 -1.08 19.15
CA LEU A 3 -10.77 -1.92 17.96
C LEU A 3 -10.28 -3.33 18.31
N ALA A 4 -10.51 -4.30 17.43
CA ALA A 4 -10.05 -5.68 17.66
C ALA A 4 -8.52 -5.79 17.58
N ASN A 5 -7.90 -6.48 18.53
CA ASN A 5 -6.48 -6.84 18.46
C ASN A 5 -6.32 -8.12 17.63
N ASN A 6 -6.17 -7.97 16.32
CA ASN A 6 -6.03 -9.09 15.37
C ASN A 6 -4.57 -9.36 14.95
N ASN A 7 -3.61 -8.57 15.46
CA ASN A 7 -2.18 -8.80 15.27
C ASN A 7 -1.42 -8.57 16.59
N GLY A 8 -1.33 -9.62 17.41
CA GLY A 8 -0.75 -9.52 18.75
C GLY A 8 -1.54 -8.55 19.63
N ALA A 9 -0.87 -7.51 20.15
CA ALA A 9 -1.50 -6.45 20.93
C ALA A 9 -2.11 -5.32 20.06
N ASN A 10 -1.98 -5.40 18.73
CA ASN A 10 -2.27 -4.32 17.80
C ASN A 10 -3.49 -4.63 16.92
N HIS A 11 -4.08 -3.57 16.37
CA HIS A 11 -5.11 -3.63 15.33
C HIS A 11 -4.48 -3.43 13.95
N LEU A 12 -4.76 -4.35 13.03
CA LEU A 12 -4.15 -4.41 11.70
C LEU A 12 -5.22 -4.48 10.61
N HIS A 13 -5.01 -3.70 9.54
CA HIS A 13 -5.79 -3.73 8.30
C HIS A 13 -7.32 -3.70 8.46
N GLY A 14 -7.81 -2.87 9.37
CA GLY A 14 -9.24 -2.63 9.56
C GLY A 14 -9.97 -3.70 10.36
N GLY A 15 -9.28 -4.72 10.88
CA GLY A 15 -9.83 -5.65 11.89
C GLY A 15 -10.11 -7.06 11.40
N LEU A 16 -11.06 -7.73 12.06
CA LEU A 16 -11.35 -9.16 11.83
C LEU A 16 -11.96 -9.37 10.44
N LYS A 17 -12.89 -8.51 10.05
CA LYS A 17 -13.52 -8.46 8.74
C LYS A 17 -13.35 -7.08 8.10
N GLY A 18 -12.09 -6.75 7.81
CA GLY A 18 -11.75 -5.56 7.03
C GLY A 18 -12.32 -5.56 5.61
N PHE A 19 -12.09 -4.46 4.90
CA PHE A 19 -12.62 -4.20 3.55
C PHE A 19 -12.22 -5.22 2.48
N ASP A 20 -11.17 -5.99 2.72
CA ASP A 20 -10.73 -7.09 1.89
C ASP A 20 -11.66 -8.33 1.97
N LYS A 21 -12.54 -8.39 2.98
CA LYS A 21 -13.39 -9.56 3.28
C LYS A 21 -14.90 -9.26 3.23
N VAL A 22 -15.28 -8.14 2.63
CA VAL A 22 -16.69 -7.74 2.45
C VAL A 22 -17.08 -7.78 0.98
N LEU A 23 -18.37 -7.94 0.72
CA LEU A 23 -18.89 -7.91 -0.64
C LEU A 23 -19.18 -6.46 -1.03
N TRP A 24 -18.47 -5.98 -2.05
CA TRP A 24 -18.67 -4.65 -2.61
C TRP A 24 -19.79 -4.67 -3.65
N GLN A 25 -20.56 -3.58 -3.73
CA GLN A 25 -21.44 -3.36 -4.87
C GLN A 25 -20.58 -2.96 -6.07
N ALA A 26 -20.62 -3.77 -7.13
CA ALA A 26 -19.84 -3.56 -8.35
C ALA A 26 -20.69 -2.97 -9.48
N GLU A 27 -20.13 -1.99 -10.18
CA GLU A 27 -20.72 -1.34 -11.35
C GLU A 27 -19.63 -1.20 -12.43
N PRO A 28 -19.68 -1.99 -13.53
CA PRO A 28 -18.79 -1.81 -14.66
C PRO A 28 -19.16 -0.55 -15.44
N GLY A 29 -18.18 0.06 -16.10
CA GLY A 29 -18.40 1.25 -16.92
C GLY A 29 -17.23 1.57 -17.84
N THR A 30 -17.23 2.79 -18.35
CA THR A 30 -16.16 3.34 -19.17
C THR A 30 -15.92 4.80 -18.79
N SER A 31 -14.71 5.29 -19.07
CA SER A 31 -14.33 6.69 -19.00
C SER A 31 -13.62 7.09 -20.29
N ALA A 32 -13.22 8.36 -20.42
CA ALA A 32 -12.35 8.78 -21.52
C ALA A 32 -10.97 8.11 -21.49
N GLU A 33 -10.52 7.61 -20.34
CA GLU A 33 -9.22 6.96 -20.16
C GLU A 33 -9.26 5.45 -20.46
N GLY A 34 -10.43 4.80 -20.39
CA GLY A 34 -10.57 3.36 -20.62
C GLY A 34 -11.74 2.72 -19.85
N PRO A 35 -11.86 1.37 -19.88
CA PRO A 35 -12.85 0.64 -19.11
C PRO A 35 -12.64 0.82 -17.60
N THR A 36 -13.75 0.88 -16.85
CA THR A 36 -13.75 1.11 -15.41
C THR A 36 -14.55 0.08 -14.64
N LEU A 37 -14.17 -0.14 -13.39
CA LEU A 37 -14.93 -0.88 -12.39
C LEU A 37 -15.07 -0.01 -11.14
N LYS A 38 -16.29 0.40 -10.84
CA LYS A 38 -16.62 1.14 -9.62
C LYS A 38 -17.14 0.17 -8.56
N LEU A 39 -16.49 0.17 -7.41
CA LEU A 39 -16.87 -0.60 -6.22
C LEU A 39 -17.38 0.37 -5.16
N ARG A 40 -18.53 0.06 -4.55
CA ARG A 40 -19.09 0.84 -3.43
C ARG A 40 -19.35 -0.04 -2.22
N TYR A 41 -19.09 0.51 -1.05
CA TYR A 41 -19.39 -0.14 0.22
C TYR A 41 -19.78 0.90 1.27
N LEU A 42 -20.74 0.54 2.12
CA LEU A 42 -21.12 1.34 3.29
C LEU A 42 -20.68 0.60 4.54
N SER A 43 -19.58 1.05 5.14
CA SER A 43 -19.17 0.63 6.48
C SER A 43 -20.08 1.34 7.48
N LYS A 44 -20.85 0.59 8.25
CA LYS A 44 -21.81 1.19 9.20
C LYS A 44 -21.09 1.74 10.43
N ASP A 45 -21.72 2.70 11.11
CA ASP A 45 -21.24 3.18 12.42
C ASP A 45 -21.03 2.00 13.38
N GLY A 46 -19.82 1.93 13.96
CA GLY A 46 -19.39 0.85 14.85
C GLY A 46 -18.82 -0.38 14.14
N GLU A 47 -18.79 -0.42 12.81
CA GLU A 47 -18.17 -1.54 12.06
C GLU A 47 -16.67 -1.63 12.42
N GLU A 48 -16.25 -2.83 12.84
CA GLU A 48 -14.90 -3.10 13.40
C GLU A 48 -14.49 -2.15 14.56
N GLY A 49 -15.45 -1.44 15.16
CA GLY A 49 -15.26 -0.49 16.25
C GLY A 49 -15.01 0.96 15.83
N TYR A 50 -15.01 1.26 14.53
CA TYR A 50 -14.81 2.62 14.02
C TYR A 50 -16.09 3.47 14.12
N PRO A 51 -16.00 4.76 14.47
CA PRO A 51 -17.16 5.65 14.53
C PRO A 51 -17.58 6.11 13.13
N GLY A 52 -18.89 6.35 12.97
CA GLY A 52 -19.49 6.95 11.79
C GLY A 52 -19.84 5.94 10.69
N ASN A 53 -20.91 6.23 9.96
CA ASN A 53 -21.13 5.58 8.68
C ASN A 53 -20.10 6.14 7.70
N LEU A 54 -19.37 5.25 7.03
CA LEU A 54 -18.35 5.59 6.05
C LEU A 54 -18.75 5.00 4.70
N GLN A 55 -19.13 5.87 3.77
CA GLN A 55 -19.39 5.49 2.38
C GLN A 55 -18.08 5.53 1.60
N VAL A 56 -17.66 4.39 1.07
CA VAL A 56 -16.40 4.24 0.34
C VAL A 56 -16.68 3.86 -1.10
N THR A 57 -15.96 4.51 -2.02
CA THR A 57 -15.93 4.19 -3.43
C THR A 57 -14.49 3.93 -3.85
N VAL A 58 -14.26 2.83 -4.56
CA VAL A 58 -12.99 2.53 -5.23
C VAL A 58 -13.27 2.42 -6.72
N VAL A 59 -12.57 3.18 -7.54
CA VAL A 59 -12.66 3.09 -9.01
C VAL A 59 -11.35 2.55 -9.53
N TYR A 60 -11.42 1.41 -10.22
CA TYR A 60 -10.33 0.89 -11.02
C TYR A 60 -10.54 1.31 -12.47
N THR A 61 -9.51 1.84 -13.10
CA THR A 61 -9.49 2.18 -14.52
C THR A 61 -8.27 1.51 -15.15
N LEU A 62 -8.49 0.69 -16.18
CA LEU A 62 -7.41 0.23 -17.04
C LEU A 62 -7.27 1.25 -18.16
N THR A 63 -6.16 1.97 -18.19
CA THR A 63 -5.95 3.06 -19.14
C THR A 63 -5.43 2.53 -20.47
N THR A 64 -5.51 3.36 -21.52
CA THR A 64 -5.00 3.00 -22.86
C THR A 64 -3.47 2.95 -22.96
N ASP A 65 -2.76 3.48 -21.96
CA ASP A 65 -1.30 3.51 -21.86
C ASP A 65 -0.74 2.48 -20.86
N ASP A 66 -1.42 1.33 -20.75
CA ASP A 66 -1.02 0.16 -19.94
C ASP A 66 -0.88 0.45 -18.42
N ALA A 67 -1.59 1.46 -17.90
CA ALA A 67 -1.64 1.74 -16.47
C ALA A 67 -2.91 1.21 -15.80
N LEU A 68 -2.76 0.78 -14.54
CA LEU A 68 -3.89 0.57 -13.64
C LEU A 68 -4.01 1.77 -12.69
N LYS A 69 -5.04 2.58 -12.89
CA LYS A 69 -5.37 3.70 -12.01
C LYS A 69 -6.39 3.26 -10.97
N ILE A 70 -6.13 3.58 -9.70
CA ILE A 70 -7.00 3.27 -8.57
C ILE A 70 -7.32 4.58 -7.84
N GLU A 71 -8.60 4.92 -7.78
CA GLU A 71 -9.09 6.13 -7.12
C GLU A 71 -9.94 5.74 -5.91
N TYR A 72 -9.61 6.31 -4.75
CA TYR A 72 -10.35 6.13 -3.52
C TYR A 72 -11.10 7.41 -3.18
N ALA A 73 -12.39 7.30 -2.88
CA ALA A 73 -13.20 8.37 -2.33
C ALA A 73 -13.96 7.86 -1.13
N ALA A 74 -14.02 8.66 -0.07
CA ALA A 74 -14.78 8.32 1.12
C ALA A 74 -15.46 9.55 1.74
N THR A 75 -16.67 9.37 2.24
CA THR A 75 -17.41 10.38 3.00
C THR A 75 -17.97 9.75 4.27
N THR A 76 -18.05 10.54 5.35
CA THR A 76 -18.51 10.05 6.64
C THR A 76 -19.41 11.05 7.35
N ASP A 77 -20.30 10.54 8.20
CA ASP A 77 -21.20 11.35 9.02
C ASP A 77 -20.65 11.65 10.43
N LYS A 78 -19.49 11.09 10.80
CA LYS A 78 -18.76 11.39 12.05
C LYS A 78 -17.26 11.38 11.78
N ALA A 79 -16.49 12.16 12.54
CA ALA A 79 -15.03 12.10 12.46
C ALA A 79 -14.53 10.67 12.73
N THR A 80 -13.76 10.13 11.79
CA THR A 80 -13.20 8.77 11.82
C THR A 80 -11.88 8.74 11.05
N PRO A 81 -10.87 7.95 11.47
CA PRO A 81 -9.66 7.80 10.67
C PRO A 81 -9.97 7.00 9.40
N VAL A 82 -9.35 7.40 8.29
CA VAL A 82 -9.44 6.67 7.01
C VAL A 82 -8.06 6.62 6.38
N ASN A 83 -7.58 5.41 6.10
CA ASN A 83 -6.33 5.17 5.37
C ASN A 83 -6.53 3.93 4.50
N LEU A 84 -6.74 4.14 3.19
CA LEU A 84 -7.10 3.10 2.23
C LEU A 84 -5.93 2.81 1.31
N THR A 85 -5.73 1.54 0.96
CA THR A 85 -4.68 1.11 0.04
C THR A 85 -5.12 -0.14 -0.74
N ASN A 86 -4.29 -0.60 -1.67
CA ASN A 86 -4.41 -1.89 -2.34
C ASN A 86 -3.23 -2.78 -1.93
N HIS A 87 -3.50 -4.04 -1.59
CA HIS A 87 -2.48 -4.97 -1.08
C HIS A 87 -2.10 -6.04 -2.10
N ALA A 88 -1.94 -5.65 -3.37
CA ALA A 88 -1.45 -6.54 -4.41
C ALA A 88 0.02 -6.94 -4.14
N TYR A 89 0.32 -8.21 -4.43
CA TYR A 89 1.68 -8.74 -4.40
C TYR A 89 2.19 -8.84 -5.84
N PHE A 90 3.33 -8.21 -6.12
CA PHE A 90 3.92 -8.17 -7.44
C PHE A 90 5.14 -9.09 -7.53
N ASN A 91 5.19 -9.91 -8.58
CA ASN A 91 6.42 -10.58 -9.00
C ASN A 91 6.54 -10.43 -10.53
N LEU A 92 7.42 -9.52 -10.95
CA LEU A 92 7.61 -9.20 -12.37
C LEU A 92 8.35 -10.29 -13.17
N ALA A 93 8.88 -11.33 -12.51
CA ALA A 93 9.60 -12.41 -13.18
C ALA A 93 8.66 -13.41 -13.90
N LEU A 94 7.34 -13.19 -13.90
CA LEU A 94 6.35 -14.09 -14.52
C LEU A 94 6.43 -15.55 -14.06
N GLY A 95 6.72 -15.78 -12.78
CA GLY A 95 6.90 -17.12 -12.24
C GLY A 95 8.18 -17.83 -12.70
N ARG A 96 9.09 -17.13 -13.41
CA ARG A 96 10.43 -17.64 -13.72
C ARG A 96 11.36 -17.63 -12.51
N SER A 97 11.10 -16.74 -11.54
CA SER A 97 11.69 -16.76 -10.21
C SER A 97 10.62 -17.05 -9.17
N GLN A 98 10.99 -17.76 -8.12
CA GLN A 98 10.13 -18.01 -6.94
C GLN A 98 10.20 -16.86 -5.92
N ASP A 99 11.14 -15.94 -6.07
CA ASP A 99 11.34 -14.79 -5.20
C ASP A 99 11.38 -13.47 -5.99
N VAL A 100 11.60 -12.37 -5.26
CA VAL A 100 11.75 -11.01 -5.80
C VAL A 100 13.12 -10.41 -5.50
N LEU A 101 14.10 -11.22 -5.12
CA LEU A 101 15.37 -10.71 -4.57
C LEU A 101 16.21 -9.98 -5.63
N SER A 102 16.04 -10.30 -6.91
CA SER A 102 16.72 -9.63 -8.03
C SER A 102 16.01 -8.37 -8.52
N HIS A 103 14.77 -8.10 -8.09
CA HIS A 103 14.06 -6.88 -8.47
C HIS A 103 14.80 -5.66 -7.93
N GLN A 104 15.06 -4.70 -8.81
CA GLN A 104 15.70 -3.44 -8.49
C GLN A 104 14.62 -2.42 -8.14
N VAL A 105 14.67 -1.87 -6.93
CA VAL A 105 13.72 -0.89 -6.44
C VAL A 105 14.37 0.48 -6.39
N THR A 106 13.64 1.52 -6.78
CA THR A 106 13.97 2.93 -6.54
C THR A 106 12.78 3.61 -5.86
N LEU A 107 13.04 4.32 -4.76
CA LEU A 107 12.06 5.04 -3.96
C LEU A 107 12.50 6.50 -3.78
N PRO A 108 11.69 7.50 -4.15
CA PRO A 108 11.96 8.91 -3.89
C PRO A 108 11.65 9.26 -2.42
N ALA A 109 12.39 8.64 -1.48
CA ALA A 109 12.20 8.78 -0.05
C ALA A 109 13.54 8.89 0.67
N ALA A 110 13.79 10.04 1.31
CA ALA A 110 15.03 10.27 2.08
C ALA A 110 14.96 9.76 3.53
N ARG A 111 13.77 9.36 4.00
CA ARG A 111 13.53 8.90 5.38
C ARG A 111 12.58 7.71 5.41
N TYR A 112 12.65 6.93 6.49
CA TYR A 112 11.70 5.85 6.78
C TYR A 112 11.26 5.91 8.25
N THR A 113 10.13 5.28 8.57
CA THR A 113 9.64 5.16 9.95
C THR A 113 10.35 4.00 10.66
N VAL A 114 11.05 4.30 11.76
CA VAL A 114 11.64 3.24 12.59
C VAL A 114 10.54 2.57 13.40
N VAL A 115 10.52 1.23 13.39
CA VAL A 115 9.51 0.43 14.10
C VAL A 115 10.10 -0.27 15.32
N ASP A 116 9.24 -0.55 16.30
CA ASP A 116 9.56 -1.39 17.44
C ASP A 116 9.38 -2.89 17.13
N ALA A 117 9.54 -3.74 18.15
CA ALA A 117 9.40 -5.20 18.01
C ALA A 117 7.99 -5.67 17.59
N GLY A 118 6.96 -4.81 17.74
CA GLY A 118 5.59 -5.05 17.30
C GLY A 118 5.27 -4.44 15.93
N LEU A 119 6.29 -3.96 15.20
CA LEU A 119 6.18 -3.23 13.94
C LEU A 119 5.42 -1.89 14.07
N ILE A 120 5.37 -1.32 15.28
CA ILE A 120 4.74 -0.02 15.50
C ILE A 120 5.77 1.10 15.31
N PRO A 121 5.47 2.13 14.49
CA PRO A 121 6.35 3.28 14.35
C PRO A 121 6.63 3.95 15.71
N THR A 122 7.91 4.10 16.04
CA THR A 122 8.38 4.75 17.28
C THR A 122 8.15 6.27 17.29
N GLY A 123 7.79 6.85 16.13
CA GLY A 123 7.77 8.30 15.88
C GLY A 123 9.07 8.84 15.29
N GLU A 124 10.16 8.07 15.29
CA GLU A 124 11.42 8.45 14.64
C GLU A 124 11.32 8.33 13.11
N LEU A 125 11.70 9.41 12.42
CA LEU A 125 11.90 9.43 10.96
C LEU A 125 13.40 9.43 10.66
N ARG A 126 13.96 8.25 10.43
CA ARG A 126 15.41 8.08 10.25
C ARG A 126 15.81 8.32 8.79
N PRO A 127 16.92 9.02 8.51
CA PRO A 127 17.48 9.11 7.16
C PRO A 127 17.78 7.72 6.59
N VAL A 128 17.48 7.51 5.30
CA VAL A 128 17.83 6.24 4.63
C VAL A 128 19.32 6.17 4.30
N GLN A 129 19.98 7.31 4.10
CA GLN A 129 21.38 7.39 3.64
C GLN A 129 22.31 6.55 4.52
N GLY A 130 23.08 5.66 3.88
CA GLY A 130 24.04 4.79 4.57
C GLY A 130 23.39 3.64 5.35
N THR A 131 22.10 3.36 5.13
CA THR A 131 21.37 2.24 5.75
C THR A 131 20.90 1.25 4.68
N PRO A 132 20.48 0.03 5.07
CA PRO A 132 19.85 -0.92 4.14
C PRO A 132 18.60 -0.38 3.43
N PHE A 133 17.96 0.64 3.99
CA PHE A 133 16.72 1.26 3.50
C PHE A 133 16.94 2.26 2.37
N ASP A 134 18.19 2.51 1.95
CA ASP A 134 18.51 3.50 0.91
C ASP A 134 18.22 2.99 -0.51
N PHE A 135 16.98 3.19 -0.94
CA PHE A 135 16.57 2.95 -2.34
C PHE A 135 16.47 4.26 -3.14
N THR A 136 17.20 5.33 -2.75
CA THR A 136 17.18 6.60 -3.51
C THR A 136 17.79 6.46 -4.91
N THR A 137 18.60 5.41 -5.11
CA THR A 137 19.05 4.90 -6.42
C THR A 137 18.61 3.43 -6.58
N PRO A 138 18.62 2.88 -7.81
CA PRO A 138 18.20 1.49 -8.05
C PRO A 138 19.08 0.48 -7.30
N HIS A 139 18.45 -0.35 -6.45
CA HIS A 139 19.11 -1.43 -5.73
C HIS A 139 18.28 -2.70 -5.72
N GLY A 140 18.93 -3.86 -5.84
CA GLY A 140 18.26 -5.15 -5.73
C GLY A 140 17.69 -5.34 -4.32
N ILE A 141 16.46 -5.85 -4.18
CA ILE A 141 15.85 -6.14 -2.87
C ILE A 141 16.80 -7.02 -2.04
N GLY A 142 17.36 -8.07 -2.66
CA GLY A 142 18.26 -9.02 -2.01
C GLY A 142 19.63 -8.48 -1.63
N GLU A 143 20.04 -7.31 -2.15
CA GLU A 143 21.38 -6.75 -1.93
C GLU A 143 21.67 -6.53 -0.44
N ARG A 144 20.64 -6.09 0.32
CA ARG A 144 20.80 -5.66 1.72
C ARG A 144 19.72 -6.20 2.66
N ILE A 145 18.75 -6.99 2.16
CA ILE A 145 17.63 -7.48 2.98
C ILE A 145 18.07 -8.27 4.22
N ALA A 146 19.18 -9.01 4.14
CA ALA A 146 19.71 -9.78 5.27
C ALA A 146 20.21 -8.89 6.44
N GLN A 147 20.46 -7.60 6.18
CA GLN A 147 20.83 -6.61 7.20
C GLN A 147 19.60 -6.07 7.96
N VAL A 148 18.39 -6.38 7.47
CA VAL A 148 17.12 -5.99 8.09
C VAL A 148 16.46 -7.23 8.69
N PRO A 149 16.39 -7.36 10.02
CA PRO A 149 15.72 -8.49 10.66
C PRO A 149 14.26 -8.62 10.17
N GLY A 150 13.91 -9.79 9.63
CA GLY A 150 12.56 -10.04 9.08
C GLY A 150 12.33 -9.49 7.67
N GLY A 151 13.30 -8.80 7.08
CA GLY A 151 13.19 -8.16 5.78
C GLY A 151 12.47 -6.81 5.84
N TYR A 152 12.02 -6.33 4.68
CA TYR A 152 11.40 -5.02 4.57
C TYR A 152 9.89 -5.08 4.83
N ASP A 153 9.49 -4.57 6.00
CA ASP A 153 8.08 -4.24 6.30
C ASP A 153 8.00 -2.86 6.98
N HIS A 154 8.31 -1.82 6.21
CA HIS A 154 8.50 -0.46 6.72
C HIS A 154 7.81 0.57 5.82
N ASN A 155 7.43 1.71 6.41
CA ASN A 155 6.94 2.86 5.66
C ASN A 155 8.11 3.79 5.29
N TRP A 156 8.35 3.94 3.99
CA TRP A 156 9.20 5.01 3.45
C TRP A 156 8.40 6.31 3.35
N VAL A 157 8.99 7.40 3.84
CA VAL A 157 8.38 8.73 3.80
C VAL A 157 8.69 9.35 2.43
N LEU A 158 7.71 9.34 1.54
CA LEU A 158 7.85 9.94 0.21
C LEU A 158 8.22 11.42 0.31
N THR A 159 9.04 11.87 -0.63
CA THR A 159 9.55 13.25 -0.65
C THR A 159 8.42 14.24 -0.96
N GLN A 160 7.49 13.85 -1.83
CA GLN A 160 6.30 14.63 -2.15
C GLN A 160 5.11 14.08 -1.36
N ALA A 161 4.35 14.97 -0.72
CA ALA A 161 3.27 14.58 0.19
C ALA A 161 1.89 14.54 -0.48
N ASP A 162 1.72 15.27 -1.60
CA ASP A 162 0.44 15.50 -2.25
C ASP A 162 0.52 15.46 -3.78
N GLY A 163 -0.65 15.30 -4.39
CA GLY A 163 -0.80 15.17 -5.84
C GLY A 163 -0.27 13.85 -6.40
N MET A 164 -0.48 13.64 -7.70
CA MET A 164 0.05 12.47 -8.40
C MET A 164 1.55 12.64 -8.64
N HIS A 165 2.36 11.70 -8.14
CA HIS A 165 3.81 11.71 -8.29
C HIS A 165 4.37 10.28 -8.23
N PRO A 166 5.58 10.03 -8.75
CA PRO A 166 6.22 8.72 -8.63
C PRO A 166 6.43 8.34 -7.16
N ALA A 167 5.93 7.17 -6.75
CA ALA A 167 6.13 6.63 -5.39
C ALA A 167 7.19 5.54 -5.34
N ALA A 168 7.37 4.78 -6.42
CA ALA A 168 8.36 3.73 -6.58
C ALA A 168 8.58 3.42 -8.07
N THR A 169 9.74 2.85 -8.39
CA THR A 169 10.00 2.15 -9.65
C THR A 169 10.61 0.80 -9.33
N VAL A 170 10.12 -0.27 -9.96
CA VAL A 170 10.60 -1.63 -9.74
C VAL A 170 10.97 -2.24 -11.09
N TYR A 171 12.23 -2.58 -11.29
CA TYR A 171 12.72 -3.20 -12.51
C TYR A 171 13.15 -4.64 -12.26
N GLU A 172 12.77 -5.58 -13.13
CA GLU A 172 13.22 -6.97 -13.05
C GLU A 172 14.15 -7.29 -14.24
N PRO A 173 15.47 -7.47 -13.99
CA PRO A 173 16.46 -7.55 -15.06
C PRO A 173 16.29 -8.70 -16.05
N ALA A 174 15.79 -9.87 -15.63
CA ALA A 174 15.72 -11.04 -16.50
C ALA A 174 14.56 -10.97 -17.51
N SER A 175 13.45 -10.36 -17.13
CA SER A 175 12.27 -10.17 -17.97
C SER A 175 12.22 -8.82 -18.66
N GLY A 176 12.95 -7.83 -18.14
CA GLY A 176 12.97 -6.46 -18.66
C GLY A 176 11.74 -5.63 -18.28
N ARG A 177 10.88 -6.11 -17.37
CA ARG A 177 9.68 -5.38 -16.92
C ARG A 177 10.02 -4.28 -15.94
N THR A 178 9.27 -3.18 -16.05
CA THR A 178 9.22 -2.07 -15.10
C THR A 178 7.78 -1.83 -14.70
#